data_AF-A0ABD4A564-F1
#
_entry.id   AF-A0ABD4A564-F1
#
_cell.length_a   1.000
_cell.length_b   1.000
_cell.length_c   1.000
_cell.angle_alpha   90.00
_cell.angle_beta   90.00
_cell.angle_gamma   90.00
#
_symmetry.space_group_name_H-M   'P 1'
#
loop_
_entity.id
_entity.type
_entity.pdbx_description
1 polymer ?
#
loop_
_entity_poly.entity_id
_entity_poly.type
_entity_poly.pdbx_seq_one_letter_code
_entity_poly.pdbx_strand_id
1 'polypeptide(L)' 'MRELIGECVSCGKYVYCENGFFNGVHEGGKLYCTRCGHDVKEQEDRENDS' A
#
# COMPACT_ATOMS: atom_id res chain seq x y z
N MET A 1 -17.05 -0.22 10.00
CA MET A 1 -16.10 0.57 10.83
C MET A 1 -14.97 1.05 9.95
N ARG A 2 -14.46 2.27 10.16
CA ARG A 2 -13.34 2.85 9.41
C ARG A 2 -12.31 3.35 10.39
N GLU A 3 -11.12 2.77 10.32
CA GLU A 3 -9.99 3.08 11.18
C GLU A 3 -8.89 3.73 10.35
N LEU A 4 -8.41 4.89 10.78
CA LEU A 4 -7.27 5.55 10.13
C LEU A 4 -5.98 4.84 10.55
N ILE A 5 -5.23 4.34 9.58
CA ILE A 5 -3.96 3.66 9.80
C ILE A 5 -2.80 4.65 9.71
N GLY A 6 -2.84 5.57 8.75
CA GLY A 6 -1.80 6.57 8.57
C GLY A 6 -1.90 7.27 7.21
N GLU A 7 -0.81 7.92 6.82
CA GLU A 7 -0.70 8.67 5.58
C GLU A 7 0.25 7.96 4.59
N CYS A 8 -0.14 7.91 3.32
CA CYS A 8 0.71 7.36 2.26
C CYS A 8 1.95 8.22 2.08
N VAL A 9 3.14 7.61 2.23
CA VAL A 9 4.42 8.32 2.12
C VAL A 9 4.68 8.91 0.72
N SER A 10 3.97 8.43 -0.31
CA SER A 10 4.14 8.87 -1.70
C SER A 10 3.21 10.02 -2.10
N CYS A 11 1.94 10.01 -1.67
CA CYS A 11 0.94 10.97 -2.14
C CYS A 11 0.19 11.72 -1.03
N GLY A 12 0.52 11.49 0.24
CA GLY A 12 -0.12 12.16 1.37
C GLY A 12 -1.58 11.76 1.62
N LYS A 13 -2.09 10.74 0.92
CA LYS A 13 -3.47 10.28 1.13
C LYS A 13 -3.56 9.40 2.36
N TYR A 14 -4.59 9.62 3.16
CA TYR A 14 -4.89 8.74 4.28
C TYR A 14 -5.23 7.31 3.83
N VAL A 15 -4.66 6.35 4.53
CA VAL A 15 -4.89 4.91 4.38
C VAL A 15 -5.70 4.42 5.57
N TYR A 16 -6.71 3.60 5.29
CA TYR A 16 -7.67 3.16 6.27
C TYR A 16 -7.82 1.63 6.27
N CYS A 17 -8.19 1.08 7.42
CA CYS A 17 -8.87 -0.20 7.52
C CYS A 17 -10.38 0.05 7.48
N GLU A 18 -11.04 -0.46 6.45
CA GLU A 18 -12.48 -0.31 6.26
C GLU A 18 -13.15 -1.69 6.31
N ASN A 19 -14.02 -1.88 7.30
CA ASN A 19 -14.79 -3.11 7.51
C ASN A 19 -13.91 -4.38 7.59
N GLY A 20 -12.74 -4.27 8.21
CA GLY A 20 -11.77 -5.37 8.32
C GLY A 20 -10.86 -5.55 7.11
N PHE A 21 -10.99 -4.70 6.07
CA PHE A 21 -10.11 -4.71 4.90
C PHE A 21 -9.12 -3.54 4.95
N PHE A 22 -7.85 -3.84 4.78
CA PHE A 22 -6.79 -2.83 4.75
C PHE A 22 -6.61 -2.27 3.33
N ASN A 23 -6.83 -0.96 3.16
CA ASN A 23 -6.78 -0.27 1.87
C ASN A 23 -5.38 0.34 1.57
N GLY A 24 -4.33 -0.44 1.81
CA GLY A 24 -2.95 -0.01 1.61
C GLY A 24 -1.96 -1.18 1.52
N VAL A 25 -0.68 -0.83 1.42
CA VAL A 25 0.44 -1.77 1.35
C VAL A 25 1.51 -1.29 2.32
N HIS A 26 2.09 -2.22 3.09
CA HIS A 26 3.29 -1.97 3.87
C HIS A 26 4.48 -2.60 3.15
N GLU A 27 5.45 -1.77 2.76
CA GLU A 27 6.61 -2.22 2.00
C GLU A 27 7.88 -1.55 2.55
N GLY A 28 8.90 -2.32 2.90
CA GLY A 28 10.14 -1.77 3.46
C GLY A 28 9.94 -0.87 4.68
N GLY A 29 8.92 -1.15 5.51
CA GLY A 29 8.55 -0.33 6.67
C GLY A 29 7.83 0.99 6.35
N LYS A 30 7.44 1.21 5.10
CA LYS A 30 6.70 2.40 4.65
C LYS A 30 5.25 2.05 4.33
N LEU A 31 4.36 3.03 4.55
CA LEU A 31 2.93 2.91 4.28
C LEU A 31 2.59 3.53 2.91
N TYR A 32 1.98 2.74 2.04
CA TYR A 32 1.51 3.17 0.72
C TYR A 32 0.00 2.96 0.61
N CYS A 33 -0.70 3.87 -0.08
CA CYS A 33 -2.08 3.60 -0.50
C CYS A 33 -2.08 2.57 -1.64
N THR A 34 -3.22 1.93 -1.89
CA THR A 34 -3.35 0.87 -2.92
C THR A 34 -2.82 1.29 -4.30
N ARG A 35 -3.02 2.57 -4.69
CA ARG A 35 -2.52 3.08 -5.97
C ARG A 35 -0.99 3.15 -6.01
N CYS A 36 -0.37 3.76 -4.99
CA CYS A 36 1.09 3.91 -4.95
C CYS A 36 1.81 2.60 -4.66
N GLY A 37 1.18 1.65 -3.97
CA GLY A 37 1.76 0.33 -3.67
C GLY A 37 1.78 -0.61 -4.88
N HIS A 38 0.89 -0.42 -5.86
CA HIS A 38 0.92 -1.19 -7.10
C HIS A 38 2.22 -0.97 -7.89
N ASP A 39 2.68 0.28 -7.96
CA ASP A 39 3.94 0.64 -8.65
C ASP A 39 5.19 0.04 -7.96
N VAL A 40 5.08 -0.31 -6.67
CA VAL A 40 6.18 -0.93 -5.90
C VAL A 40 6.26 -2.43 -6.17
N LYS A 41 5.11 -3.12 -6.29
CA LYS A 41 5.06 -4.58 -6.51
C LYS A 41 5.41 -5.02 -7.93
N GLU A 42 5.18 -4.17 -8.94
CA GLU A 42 5.56 -4.48 -10.34
C GLU A 42 7.09 -4.55 -10.59
N GLN A 43 7.91 -4.25 -9.56
CA GLN A 43 9.36 -4.45 -9.60
C GLN A 43 9.79 -5.81 -9.06
N GLU A 44 8.99 -6.49 -8.23
CA GLU A 44 9.35 -7.82 -7.68
C GLU A 44 8.84 -8.98 -8.55
N ASP A 45 7.73 -8.82 -9.28
CA ASP A 45 7.16 -9.88 -10.12
C ASP A 45 7.80 -10.03 -11.51
N ARG A 46 8.83 -9.21 -11.85
CA ARG A 46 9.57 -9.30 -13.13
C ARG A 46 10.92 -10.02 -13.04
N GLU A 47 11.22 -10.68 -11.92
CA GLU A 47 12.45 -11.49 -11.76
C GLU A 47 12.19 -13.01 -11.66
N ASN A 48 10.97 -13.49 -11.95
CA ASN A 48 10.68 -14.93 -11.90
C ASN A 48 9.85 -15.45 -13.10
N ASP A 49 10.21 -15.03 -14.30
CA ASP A 49 9.93 -15.76 -15.55
C ASP A 49 11.21 -15.73 -16.42
N SER A 50 12.10 -16.70 -16.17
CA SER A 50 13.31 -16.99 -16.96
C SER A 50 13.49 -18.50 -17.06
#